data_AF-R7T6V1-F1
#
_entry.id   AF-R7T6V1-F1
#
_cell.length_a   1.000
_cell.length_b   1.000
_cell.length_c   1.000
_cell.angle_alpha   90.00
_cell.angle_beta   90.00
_cell.angle_gamma   90.00
#
_symmetry.space_group_name_H-M   'P 1'
#
loop_
_entity.id
_entity.type
_entity.pdbx_description
1 polymer ?
#
loop_
_entity_poly.entity_id
_entity_poly.type
_entity_poly.pdbx_seq_one_letter_code
_entity_poly.pdbx_strand_id
1 'polypeptide(L)'
;MFIEGLARLNYYMKEAGSDQTVVAFLIFPTRTNNFNVESLRGQAISKQLRETVENVQKGIGHKLFEICLRGEIPKGEDLLVKEDIVKLKRCIFSSQTNALPPVCTHNVIDDHNDPVLNAIRRCELFNNRADRVKVIFHPEFLNSTNPLFGLDYEEFVRGCHLGVFPSYYEPWGYTPAECTVMGIPSITTNLSGFGCFMKEHINEPMSYGIYIVDRRNQSSEDSVRELARDMFDFTCLSRRQRIIQRNRTERLSELLDWKYLGVYYRKARIMALARGHPELFTDEMEEQPTSISKVPKPASMPPSPSMSRSSTPAHSDVEDDDDDSHDSEEEREELSHRTTPSNGSIDGRGKSPIFKV
;
A
#
# COMPACT_ATOMS: atom_id res chain seq x y z
N MET A 1 -1.98 -11.25 15.26
CA MET A 1 -2.89 -11.10 14.10
C MET A 1 -2.14 -10.59 12.87
N PHE A 2 -1.54 -9.40 12.87
CA PHE A 2 -0.83 -8.88 11.68
C PHE A 2 0.25 -9.84 11.13
N ILE A 3 1.21 -10.25 11.96
CA ILE A 3 2.31 -11.14 11.55
C ILE A 3 1.80 -12.50 11.02
N GLU A 4 0.78 -13.07 11.66
CA GLU A 4 0.14 -14.31 11.21
C GLU A 4 -0.57 -14.11 9.84
N GLY A 5 -1.24 -12.97 9.68
CA GLY A 5 -1.86 -12.58 8.40
C GLY A 5 -0.82 -12.41 7.30
N LEU A 6 0.35 -11.84 7.59
CA LEU A 6 1.48 -11.73 6.65
C LEU A 6 2.04 -13.10 6.25
N ALA A 7 2.10 -14.06 7.18
CA ALA A 7 2.54 -15.43 6.88
C ALA A 7 1.57 -16.13 5.92
N ARG A 8 0.25 -15.95 6.13
CA ARG A 8 -0.78 -16.47 5.22
C ARG A 8 -0.77 -15.77 3.87
N LEU A 9 -0.60 -14.45 3.86
CA LEU A 9 -0.40 -13.69 2.63
C LEU A 9 0.81 -14.20 1.84
N ASN A 10 1.93 -14.48 2.50
CA ASN A 10 3.12 -15.06 1.87
C ASN A 10 2.79 -16.40 1.20
N TYR A 11 2.02 -17.26 1.88
CA TYR A 11 1.55 -18.52 1.32
C TYR A 11 0.62 -18.29 0.11
N TYR A 12 -0.41 -17.45 0.22
CA TYR A 12 -1.34 -17.14 -0.87
C TYR A 12 -0.63 -16.58 -2.11
N MET A 13 0.32 -15.65 -1.92
CA MET A 13 1.10 -15.09 -3.02
C MET A 13 2.01 -16.11 -3.70
N LYS A 14 2.59 -17.05 -2.94
CA LYS A 14 3.40 -18.14 -3.49
C LYS A 14 2.53 -19.13 -4.27
N GLU A 15 1.40 -19.56 -3.72
CA GLU A 15 0.48 -20.50 -4.35
C GLU A 15 -0.13 -19.91 -5.63
N ALA A 16 -0.48 -18.62 -5.62
CA ALA A 16 -0.97 -17.91 -6.79
C ALA A 16 0.12 -17.61 -7.84
N GLY A 17 1.39 -17.91 -7.57
CA GLY A 17 2.50 -17.59 -8.48
C GLY A 17 2.71 -16.09 -8.69
N SER A 18 2.34 -15.25 -7.72
CA SER A 18 2.42 -13.79 -7.83
C SER A 18 3.87 -13.32 -8.04
N ASP A 19 4.04 -12.33 -8.92
CA ASP A 19 5.30 -11.62 -9.16
C ASP A 19 5.52 -10.44 -8.18
N GLN A 20 4.46 -10.01 -7.50
CA GLN A 20 4.49 -8.91 -6.56
C GLN A 20 5.31 -9.27 -5.31
N THR A 21 5.88 -8.25 -4.68
CA THR A 21 6.59 -8.36 -3.40
C THR A 21 6.03 -7.35 -2.42
N VAL A 22 5.66 -7.81 -1.22
CA VAL A 22 5.22 -6.95 -0.12
C VAL A 22 6.36 -6.79 0.86
N VAL A 23 6.65 -5.56 1.27
CA VAL A 23 7.57 -5.26 2.38
C VAL A 23 6.76 -4.65 3.50
N ALA A 24 6.57 -5.42 4.57
CA ALA A 24 5.79 -5.04 5.73
C ALA A 24 6.70 -4.43 6.81
N PHE A 25 6.41 -3.19 7.17
CA PHE A 25 7.09 -2.50 8.26
C PHE A 25 6.30 -2.63 9.56
N LEU A 26 7.00 -2.92 10.66
CA LEU A 26 6.46 -2.93 12.00
C LEU A 26 7.17 -1.83 12.78
N ILE A 27 6.48 -0.72 13.05
CA ILE A 27 7.03 0.44 13.77
C ILE A 27 6.47 0.42 15.19
N PHE A 28 7.16 -0.25 16.12
CA PHE A 28 6.75 -0.35 17.52
C PHE A 28 7.95 -0.12 18.43
N PRO A 29 8.04 1.02 19.14
CA PRO A 29 9.14 1.28 20.05
C PRO A 29 9.30 0.16 21.09
N THR A 30 10.52 -0.38 21.22
CA THR A 30 10.91 -1.28 22.31
C THR A 30 12.27 -0.89 22.86
N ARG A 31 12.73 -1.57 23.91
CA ARG A 31 14.05 -1.32 24.50
C ARG A 31 15.14 -1.90 23.60
N THR A 32 15.97 -1.03 23.05
CA THR A 32 17.04 -1.36 22.12
C THR A 32 18.40 -0.86 22.61
N ASN A 33 19.47 -1.37 21.99
CA ASN A 33 20.84 -0.90 22.15
C ASN A 33 21.44 -0.60 20.77
N ASN A 34 21.17 0.61 20.26
CA ASN A 34 21.59 1.09 18.94
C ASN A 34 21.14 0.20 17.76
N PHE A 35 21.43 0.68 16.55
CA PHE A 35 21.22 -0.07 15.30
C PHE A 35 22.13 -1.31 15.24
N ASN A 36 21.67 -2.34 14.54
CA ASN A 36 22.57 -3.46 14.23
C ASN A 36 23.56 -3.07 13.13
N VAL A 37 24.73 -3.74 13.15
CA VAL A 37 25.82 -3.44 12.25
C VAL A 37 25.43 -3.75 10.81
N GLU A 38 24.62 -4.80 10.59
CA GLU A 38 24.15 -5.19 9.26
C GLU A 38 23.34 -4.09 8.58
N SER A 39 22.42 -3.44 9.31
CA SER A 39 21.56 -2.38 8.75
C SER A 39 22.37 -1.14 8.38
N LEU A 40 23.27 -0.69 9.26
CA LEU A 40 24.14 0.45 8.99
C LEU A 40 25.09 0.17 7.82
N ARG A 41 25.68 -1.03 7.79
CA ARG A 41 26.57 -1.45 6.71
C ARG A 41 25.84 -1.52 5.38
N GLY A 42 24.60 -2.03 5.36
CA GLY A 42 23.78 -2.10 4.15
C GLY A 42 23.51 -0.73 3.55
N GLN A 43 23.21 0.27 4.38
CA GLN A 43 23.02 1.65 3.95
C GLN A 43 24.32 2.28 3.43
N ALA A 44 25.43 2.09 4.15
CA ALA A 44 26.74 2.62 3.73
C ALA A 44 27.16 2.06 2.36
N ILE A 45 26.99 0.77 2.12
CA ILE A 45 27.31 0.15 0.81
C ILE A 45 26.40 0.69 -0.29
N SER A 46 25.09 0.80 -0.02
CA SER A 46 24.12 1.32 -0.99
C SER A 46 24.42 2.77 -1.36
N LYS A 47 24.78 3.60 -0.37
CA LYS A 47 25.20 4.99 -0.57
C LYS A 47 26.49 5.07 -1.41
N GLN A 48 27.51 4.28 -1.09
CA GLN A 48 28.76 4.25 -1.85
C GLN A 48 28.53 3.82 -3.31
N LEU A 49 27.67 2.82 -3.54
CA LEU A 49 27.33 2.39 -4.89
C LEU A 49 26.62 3.50 -5.66
N ARG A 50 25.66 4.19 -5.04
CA ARG A 50 24.96 5.34 -5.64
C ARG A 50 25.92 6.46 -6.03
N GLU A 51 26.79 6.90 -5.12
CA GLU A 51 27.78 7.94 -5.38
C GLU A 51 28.75 7.53 -6.51
N THR A 52 29.14 6.25 -6.56
CA THR A 52 29.99 5.74 -7.65
C THR A 52 29.27 5.79 -9.00
N VAL A 53 28.00 5.38 -9.04
CA VAL A 53 27.18 5.43 -10.25
C VAL A 53 26.99 6.87 -10.74
N GLU A 54 26.70 7.82 -9.84
CA GLU A 54 26.55 9.23 -10.17
C GLU A 54 27.83 9.83 -10.78
N ASN A 55 29.00 9.46 -10.25
CA ASN A 55 30.29 9.90 -10.79
C ASN A 55 30.55 9.31 -12.19
N VAL A 56 30.26 8.02 -12.40
CA VAL A 56 30.36 7.38 -13.71
C VAL A 56 29.39 8.02 -14.71
N GLN A 57 28.15 8.30 -14.30
CA GLN A 57 27.14 8.96 -15.12
C GLN A 57 27.59 10.35 -15.58
N LYS A 58 28.17 11.16 -14.68
CA LYS A 58 28.75 12.48 -15.04
C LYS A 58 29.88 12.33 -16.05
N GLY A 59 30.76 11.34 -15.86
CA GLY A 59 31.84 11.04 -16.80
C GLY A 59 31.34 10.61 -18.18
N ILE A 60 30.31 9.75 -18.23
CA ILE A 60 29.65 9.35 -19.48
C ILE A 60 29.05 10.57 -20.18
N GLY A 61 28.32 11.42 -19.45
CA GLY A 61 27.70 12.62 -20.01
C GLY A 61 28.71 13.57 -20.66
N HIS A 62 29.87 13.77 -20.02
CA HIS A 62 30.94 14.61 -20.58
C HIS A 62 31.54 14.00 -21.86
N LYS A 63 31.85 12.69 -21.88
CA LYS A 63 32.41 12.03 -23.07
C LYS A 63 31.41 12.01 -24.24
N LEU A 64 30.14 11.74 -23.94
CA LEU A 64 29.05 11.79 -24.90
C LEU A 64 28.97 13.16 -25.59
N PHE A 65 29.00 14.24 -24.80
CA PHE A 65 28.99 15.60 -25.33
C PHE A 65 30.20 15.89 -26.24
N GLU A 66 31.42 15.57 -25.78
CA GLU A 66 32.65 15.80 -26.53
C GLU A 66 32.72 15.05 -27.87
N ILE A 67 32.30 13.78 -27.90
CA ILE A 67 32.33 12.95 -29.10
C ILE A 67 31.30 13.45 -30.12
N CYS A 68 30.08 13.75 -29.67
CA CYS A 68 29.03 14.31 -30.53
C CYS A 68 29.41 15.69 -31.07
N LEU A 69 30.09 16.53 -30.28
CA LEU A 69 30.55 17.85 -30.73
C LEU A 69 31.57 17.74 -31.88
N ARG A 70 32.32 16.63 -31.95
CA ARG A 70 33.26 16.32 -33.05
C ARG A 70 32.57 15.72 -34.28
N GLY A 71 31.25 15.50 -34.23
CA GLY A 71 30.48 14.90 -35.32
C GLY A 71 30.57 13.38 -35.38
N GLU A 72 31.08 12.73 -34.33
CA GLU A 72 31.17 11.27 -34.23
C GLU A 72 30.03 10.71 -33.37
N ILE A 73 29.60 9.49 -33.65
CA ILE A 73 28.63 8.77 -32.81
C ILE A 73 29.41 7.91 -31.81
N PRO A 74 29.25 8.14 -30.49
CA PRO A 74 29.99 7.39 -29.48
C PRO A 74 29.57 5.93 -29.41
N LYS A 75 30.55 5.05 -29.19
CA LYS A 75 30.34 3.63 -28.93
C LYS A 75 30.36 3.35 -27.43
N GLY A 76 29.84 2.20 -27.01
CA GLY A 76 29.77 1.83 -25.59
C GLY A 76 31.14 1.84 -24.89
N GLU A 77 32.20 1.45 -25.59
CA GLU A 77 33.57 1.44 -25.06
C GLU A 77 34.15 2.86 -24.85
N ASP A 78 33.66 3.84 -25.61
CA ASP A 78 34.07 5.25 -25.47
C ASP A 78 33.43 5.89 -24.24
N LEU A 79 32.21 5.45 -23.90
CA LEU A 79 31.43 5.98 -22.79
C LEU A 79 31.83 5.34 -21.45
N LEU A 80 31.83 4.01 -21.38
CA LEU A 80 32.13 3.26 -20.17
C LEU A 80 33.54 2.66 -20.23
N VAL A 81 34.51 3.38 -19.67
CA VAL A 81 35.92 2.97 -19.74
C VAL A 81 36.25 1.91 -18.70
N LYS A 82 37.36 1.19 -18.91
CA LYS A 82 37.80 0.10 -18.01
C LYS A 82 37.92 0.52 -16.54
N GLU A 83 38.35 1.75 -16.27
CA GLU A 83 38.44 2.29 -14.90
C GLU A 83 37.07 2.35 -14.22
N ASP A 84 36.03 2.81 -14.92
CA ASP A 84 34.66 2.88 -14.42
C ASP A 84 34.12 1.48 -14.12
N ILE A 85 34.37 0.53 -15.03
CA ILE A 85 33.99 -0.88 -14.86
C ILE A 85 34.63 -1.47 -13.59
N VAL A 86 35.91 -1.18 -13.34
CA VAL A 86 36.61 -1.67 -12.13
C VAL A 86 35.99 -1.08 -10.86
N LYS A 87 35.68 0.23 -10.84
CA LYS A 87 35.02 0.89 -9.71
C LYS A 87 33.64 0.29 -9.43
N LEU A 88 32.83 0.08 -10.48
CA LEU A 88 31.51 -0.53 -10.37
C LEU A 88 31.61 -1.99 -9.88
N LYS A 89 32.52 -2.79 -10.44
CA LYS A 89 32.76 -4.17 -9.98
C LYS A 89 33.15 -4.23 -8.52
N ARG A 90 33.98 -3.29 -8.04
CA ARG A 90 34.35 -3.21 -6.61
C ARG A 90 33.13 -2.97 -5.73
N CYS A 91 32.23 -2.06 -6.13
CA CYS A 91 31.01 -1.77 -5.37
C CYS A 91 30.04 -2.95 -5.38
N ILE A 92 29.88 -3.63 -6.52
CA ILE A 92 29.05 -4.84 -6.64
C ILE A 92 29.60 -5.96 -5.75
N PHE A 93 30.92 -6.15 -5.72
CA PHE A 93 31.53 -7.17 -4.87
C PHE A 93 31.30 -6.85 -3.38
N SER A 94 31.43 -5.58 -2.98
CA SER A 94 31.17 -5.15 -1.60
C SER A 94 29.71 -5.33 -1.15
N SER A 95 28.74 -5.33 -2.07
CA SER A 95 27.32 -5.50 -1.75
C SER A 95 26.88 -6.96 -1.61
N GLN A 96 27.74 -7.92 -2.00
CA GLN A 96 27.44 -9.34 -1.85
C GLN A 96 27.45 -9.74 -0.37
N THR A 97 26.40 -10.44 0.06
CA THR A 97 26.30 -11.02 1.39
C THR A 97 25.70 -12.42 1.31
N ASN A 98 26.20 -13.31 2.17
CA ASN A 98 25.67 -14.67 2.33
C ASN A 98 24.58 -14.74 3.40
N ALA A 99 24.43 -13.70 4.22
CA ALA A 99 23.38 -13.61 5.23
C ALA A 99 22.06 -13.15 4.60
N LEU A 100 20.94 -13.58 5.20
CA LEU A 100 19.62 -13.07 4.85
C LEU A 100 19.47 -11.61 5.30
N PRO A 101 18.63 -10.80 4.62
CA PRO A 101 18.31 -9.47 5.09
C PRO A 101 17.70 -9.53 6.51
N PRO A 102 18.21 -8.75 7.48
CA PRO A 102 17.75 -8.83 8.85
C PRO A 102 16.27 -8.42 8.95
N VAL A 103 15.54 -9.11 9.84
CA VAL A 103 14.12 -8.82 10.11
C VAL A 103 13.94 -7.66 11.09
N CYS A 104 15.00 -7.23 11.78
CA CYS A 104 15.00 -6.13 12.74
C CYS A 104 16.15 -5.16 12.42
N THR A 105 15.96 -3.87 12.63
CA THR A 105 16.99 -2.86 12.37
C THR A 105 17.89 -2.54 13.57
N HIS A 106 17.50 -2.98 14.77
CA HIS A 106 18.16 -2.65 16.04
C HIS A 106 18.57 -3.90 16.81
N ASN A 107 19.49 -3.72 17.77
CA ASN A 107 19.76 -4.75 18.76
C ASN A 107 18.72 -4.64 19.88
N VAL A 108 17.69 -5.50 19.88
CA VAL A 108 16.69 -5.53 20.95
C VAL A 108 17.32 -6.11 22.23
N ILE A 109 17.13 -5.45 23.38
CA ILE A 109 17.80 -5.85 24.64
C ILE A 109 17.34 -7.24 25.09
N ASP A 110 16.03 -7.49 25.07
CA ASP A 110 15.43 -8.77 25.45
C ASP A 110 14.84 -9.48 24.21
N ASP A 111 15.70 -9.69 23.22
CA ASP A 111 15.34 -10.25 21.91
C ASP A 111 14.58 -11.58 21.99
N HIS A 112 14.92 -12.45 22.95
CA HIS A 112 14.32 -13.76 23.12
C HIS A 112 12.91 -13.72 23.70
N ASN A 113 12.54 -12.68 24.44
CA ASN A 113 11.19 -12.52 24.99
C ASN A 113 10.36 -11.47 24.24
N ASP A 114 10.96 -10.75 23.29
CA ASP A 114 10.24 -9.76 22.50
C ASP A 114 9.09 -10.42 21.69
N PRO A 115 7.83 -9.96 21.88
CA PRO A 115 6.67 -10.61 21.29
C PRO A 115 6.61 -10.48 19.76
N VAL A 116 7.19 -9.41 19.19
CA VAL A 116 7.22 -9.19 17.74
C VAL A 116 8.20 -10.15 17.11
N LEU A 117 9.44 -10.19 17.61
CA LEU A 117 10.48 -11.08 17.11
C LEU A 117 10.09 -12.56 17.29
N ASN A 118 9.52 -12.93 18.43
CA ASN A 118 9.04 -14.29 18.65
C ASN A 118 7.89 -14.67 17.72
N ALA A 119 6.98 -13.75 17.40
CA ALA A 119 5.95 -13.99 16.41
C ALA A 119 6.53 -14.16 14.99
N ILE A 120 7.52 -13.33 14.61
CA ILE A 120 8.22 -13.47 13.32
C ILE A 120 8.91 -14.83 13.22
N ARG A 121 9.63 -15.26 14.28
CA ARG A 121 10.28 -16.57 14.36
C ARG A 121 9.28 -17.72 14.24
N ARG A 122 8.18 -17.67 15.00
CA ARG A 122 7.13 -18.70 14.98
C ARG A 122 6.47 -18.82 13.60
N CYS A 123 6.33 -17.71 12.88
CA CYS A 123 5.73 -17.68 11.55
C CYS A 123 6.76 -17.88 10.42
N GLU A 124 8.04 -18.10 10.74
CA GLU A 124 9.14 -18.34 9.80
C GLU A 124 9.33 -17.25 8.73
N LEU A 125 9.02 -15.99 9.07
CA LEU A 125 9.19 -14.85 8.17
C LEU A 125 10.62 -14.29 8.24
N PHE A 126 11.59 -15.01 7.67
CA PHE A 126 13.02 -14.70 7.75
C PHE A 126 13.60 -13.95 6.55
N ASN A 127 12.74 -13.37 5.71
CA ASN A 127 13.15 -12.68 4.47
C ASN A 127 13.93 -13.59 3.49
N ASN A 128 13.58 -14.89 3.42
CA ASN A 128 14.19 -15.81 2.47
C ASN A 128 13.95 -15.34 1.03
N ARG A 129 14.83 -15.71 0.09
CA ARG A 129 14.68 -15.33 -1.33
C ARG A 129 13.31 -15.72 -1.90
N ALA A 130 12.80 -16.89 -1.52
CA ALA A 130 11.50 -17.40 -1.97
C ALA A 130 10.30 -16.67 -1.35
N ASP A 131 10.46 -15.93 -0.25
CA ASP A 131 9.34 -15.22 0.39
C ASP A 131 8.84 -14.06 -0.49
N ARG A 132 7.53 -13.99 -0.71
CA ARG A 132 6.86 -12.86 -1.39
C ARG A 132 6.56 -11.72 -0.43
N VAL A 133 6.47 -12.02 0.86
CA VAL A 133 6.34 -11.02 1.93
C VAL A 133 7.64 -10.93 2.71
N LYS A 134 8.21 -9.72 2.78
CA LYS A 134 9.37 -9.38 3.61
C LYS A 134 8.89 -8.61 4.83
N VAL A 135 9.59 -8.74 5.95
CA VAL A 135 9.28 -8.04 7.20
C VAL A 135 10.48 -7.24 7.67
N ILE A 136 10.19 -6.03 8.15
CA ILE A 136 11.17 -5.12 8.75
C ILE A 136 10.56 -4.59 10.05
N PHE A 137 11.05 -5.09 11.18
CA PHE A 137 10.77 -4.56 12.50
C PHE A 137 11.72 -3.39 12.80
N HIS A 138 11.15 -2.20 12.93
CA HIS A 138 11.87 -1.00 13.33
C HIS A 138 11.40 -0.56 14.72
N PRO A 139 12.11 -0.97 15.78
CA PRO A 139 11.70 -0.71 17.16
C PRO A 139 11.99 0.69 17.69
N GLU A 140 11.84 1.72 16.87
CA GLU A 140 12.04 3.12 17.23
C GLU A 140 11.01 3.98 16.48
N PHE A 141 10.71 5.18 16.99
CA PHE A 141 9.94 6.15 16.22
C PHE A 141 10.75 6.66 15.03
N LEU A 142 10.07 6.84 13.91
CA LEU A 142 10.67 7.41 12.70
C LEU A 142 10.99 8.88 12.92
N ASN A 143 12.17 9.29 12.49
CA ASN A 143 12.64 10.66 12.49
C ASN A 143 13.57 10.87 11.28
N SER A 144 13.59 12.08 10.74
CA SER A 144 14.42 12.48 9.61
C SER A 144 15.93 12.40 9.88
N THR A 145 16.35 12.40 11.14
CA THR A 145 17.76 12.23 11.53
C THR A 145 18.20 10.77 11.60
N ASN A 146 17.29 9.81 11.39
CA ASN A 146 17.58 8.39 11.47
C ASN A 146 18.47 7.96 10.29
N PRO A 147 19.63 7.33 10.54
CA PRO A 147 20.59 6.99 9.49
C PRO A 147 20.11 5.89 8.53
N LEU A 148 19.00 5.20 8.83
CA LEU A 148 18.48 4.11 8.00
C LEU A 148 17.44 4.55 6.97
N PHE A 149 16.51 5.42 7.37
CA PHE A 149 15.39 5.83 6.51
C PHE A 149 15.47 7.30 6.10
N GLY A 150 15.92 8.19 6.99
CA GLY A 150 15.98 9.63 6.73
C GLY A 150 14.63 10.26 6.40
N LEU A 151 13.54 9.77 7.02
CA LEU A 151 12.17 10.22 6.79
C LEU A 151 11.48 10.48 8.12
N ASP A 152 10.65 11.53 8.17
CA ASP A 152 9.71 11.70 9.27
C ASP A 152 8.50 10.74 9.10
N TYR A 153 7.77 10.52 10.20
CA TYR A 153 6.63 9.58 10.22
C TYR A 153 5.60 9.87 9.11
N GLU A 154 5.24 11.13 8.90
CA GLU A 154 4.27 11.51 7.88
C GLU A 154 4.74 11.20 6.45
N GLU A 155 6.02 11.43 6.16
CA GLU A 155 6.62 11.14 4.85
C GLU A 155 6.65 9.63 4.60
N PHE A 156 6.98 8.86 5.64
CA PHE A 156 6.94 7.41 5.59
C PHE A 156 5.53 6.87 5.32
N VAL A 157 4.51 7.38 6.02
CA VAL A 157 3.12 6.99 5.79
C VAL A 157 2.69 7.30 4.36
N ARG A 158 3.00 8.50 3.85
CA ARG A 158 2.69 8.90 2.46
C ARG A 158 3.40 8.05 1.40
N GLY A 159 4.58 7.52 1.73
CA GLY A 159 5.35 6.59 0.89
C GLY A 159 4.84 5.15 0.91
N CYS A 160 4.04 4.78 1.91
CA CYS A 160 3.44 3.46 2.01
C CYS A 160 2.20 3.30 1.12
N HIS A 161 1.79 2.04 0.88
CA HIS A 161 0.64 1.72 0.03
C HIS A 161 -0.64 1.41 0.83
N LEU A 162 -0.49 0.84 2.02
CA LEU A 162 -1.59 0.35 2.84
C LEU A 162 -1.17 0.40 4.32
N GLY A 163 -1.99 1.02 5.17
CA GLY A 163 -1.87 0.92 6.62
C GLY A 163 -2.65 -0.29 7.15
N VAL A 164 -2.09 -1.06 8.08
CA VAL A 164 -2.74 -2.28 8.60
C VAL A 164 -2.77 -2.25 10.12
N PHE A 165 -3.95 -1.93 10.68
CA PHE A 165 -4.18 -1.69 12.11
C PHE A 165 -5.24 -2.65 12.67
N PRO A 166 -4.92 -3.95 12.79
CA PRO A 166 -5.85 -4.99 13.23
C PRO A 166 -6.06 -4.95 14.76
N SER A 167 -6.49 -3.81 15.30
CA SER A 167 -6.59 -3.54 16.73
C SER A 167 -7.65 -4.41 17.42
N TYR A 168 -7.35 -4.85 18.65
CA TYR A 168 -8.33 -5.52 19.52
C TYR A 168 -8.98 -4.55 20.51
N TYR A 169 -8.18 -3.63 21.04
CA TYR A 169 -8.63 -2.56 21.93
C TYR A 169 -8.04 -1.24 21.44
N GLU A 170 -8.89 -0.40 20.85
CA GLU A 170 -8.51 0.90 20.30
C GLU A 170 -9.71 1.85 20.42
N PRO A 171 -9.80 2.66 21.50
CA PRO A 171 -10.98 3.46 21.79
C PRO A 171 -11.39 4.41 20.65
N TRP A 172 -10.40 4.91 19.90
CA TRP A 172 -10.62 5.70 18.69
C TRP A 172 -9.86 5.09 17.51
N GLY A 173 -8.58 5.41 17.35
CA GLY A 173 -7.77 4.96 16.22
C GLY A 173 -7.30 6.14 15.40
N TYR A 174 -6.31 6.86 15.94
CA TYR A 174 -5.71 8.01 15.27
C TYR A 174 -4.89 7.59 14.06
N THR A 175 -4.15 6.49 14.13
CA THR A 175 -3.30 6.00 13.05
C THR A 175 -4.08 5.70 11.75
N PRO A 176 -5.19 4.92 11.76
CA PRO A 176 -5.99 4.74 10.55
C PRO A 176 -6.69 6.03 10.07
N ALA A 177 -7.04 6.95 11.00
CA ALA A 177 -7.60 8.25 10.64
C ALA A 177 -6.57 9.14 9.92
N GLU A 178 -5.34 9.22 10.45
CA GLU A 178 -4.19 9.91 9.83
C GLU A 178 -3.88 9.35 8.44
N CYS A 179 -3.85 8.01 8.29
CA CYS A 179 -3.71 7.38 6.98
C CYS A 179 -4.78 7.85 6.00
N THR A 180 -6.04 7.93 6.44
CA THR A 180 -7.16 8.37 5.61
C THR A 180 -6.99 9.83 5.17
N VAL A 181 -6.60 10.71 6.10
CA VAL A 181 -6.30 12.13 5.81
C VAL A 181 -5.15 12.27 4.80
N MET A 182 -4.17 11.37 4.83
CA MET A 182 -3.05 11.35 3.87
C MET A 182 -3.37 10.58 2.56
N GLY A 183 -4.62 10.16 2.35
CA GLY A 183 -5.05 9.41 1.16
C GLY A 183 -4.44 8.01 1.06
N ILE A 184 -4.12 7.39 2.21
CA ILE A 184 -3.56 6.03 2.31
C ILE A 184 -4.67 5.08 2.77
N PRO A 185 -5.05 4.09 1.94
CA PRO A 185 -5.98 3.03 2.34
C PRO A 185 -5.54 2.36 3.64
N SER A 186 -6.50 1.93 4.45
CA SER A 186 -6.19 1.27 5.72
C SER A 186 -7.12 0.11 6.04
N ILE A 187 -6.54 -0.92 6.67
CA ILE A 187 -7.29 -2.01 7.31
C ILE A 187 -7.41 -1.70 8.79
N THR A 188 -8.63 -1.69 9.31
CA THR A 188 -8.96 -1.54 10.74
C THR A 188 -9.92 -2.66 11.16
N THR A 189 -10.51 -2.58 12.34
CA THR A 189 -11.41 -3.62 12.88
C THR A 189 -12.72 -3.01 13.34
N ASN A 190 -13.77 -3.83 13.44
CA ASN A 190 -15.04 -3.42 14.04
C ASN A 190 -15.04 -3.35 15.58
N LEU A 191 -13.85 -3.41 16.19
CA LEU A 191 -13.60 -3.13 17.61
C LEU A 191 -12.89 -1.79 17.83
N SER A 192 -12.32 -1.17 16.78
CA SER A 192 -11.75 0.18 16.88
C SER A 192 -12.85 1.24 16.76
N GLY A 193 -12.73 2.35 17.49
CA GLY A 193 -13.68 3.45 17.40
C GLY A 193 -13.79 4.03 15.97
N PHE A 194 -12.67 4.13 15.27
CA PHE A 194 -12.57 4.56 13.88
C PHE A 194 -13.28 3.59 12.94
N GLY A 195 -13.07 2.28 13.10
CA GLY A 195 -13.74 1.27 12.30
C GLY A 195 -15.26 1.28 12.52
N CYS A 196 -15.70 1.43 13.77
CA CYS A 196 -17.12 1.60 14.09
C CYS A 196 -17.70 2.87 13.43
N PHE A 197 -17.01 4.01 13.56
CA PHE A 197 -17.42 5.29 12.98
C PHE A 197 -17.54 5.21 11.46
N MET A 198 -16.53 4.68 10.77
CA MET A 198 -16.54 4.55 9.30
C MET A 198 -17.64 3.61 8.81
N LYS A 199 -17.87 2.49 9.52
CA LYS A 199 -18.95 1.54 9.19
C LYS A 199 -20.34 2.18 9.32
N GLU A 200 -20.52 3.08 10.27
CA GLU A 200 -21.79 3.77 10.48
C GLU A 200 -22.06 4.83 9.40
N HIS A 201 -21.03 5.59 9.02
CA HIS A 201 -21.15 6.78 8.17
C HIS A 201 -20.93 6.52 6.67
N ILE A 202 -20.43 5.35 6.27
CA ILE A 202 -20.13 5.03 4.86
C ILE A 202 -20.84 3.74 4.45
N ASN A 203 -21.54 3.77 3.30
CA ASN A 203 -22.28 2.60 2.81
C ASN A 203 -21.38 1.45 2.36
N GLU A 204 -20.26 1.76 1.70
CA GLU A 204 -19.31 0.76 1.18
C GLU A 204 -17.86 1.17 1.47
N PRO A 205 -17.38 1.02 2.73
CA PRO A 205 -16.07 1.50 3.16
C PRO A 205 -14.90 0.99 2.30
N MET A 206 -14.96 -0.28 1.87
CA MET A 206 -13.91 -0.92 1.06
C MET A 206 -13.68 -0.21 -0.28
N SER A 207 -14.75 0.31 -0.90
CA SER A 207 -14.67 1.05 -2.18
C SER A 207 -13.91 2.38 -2.06
N TYR A 208 -13.82 2.91 -0.82
CA TYR A 208 -13.06 4.09 -0.44
C TYR A 208 -11.71 3.74 0.22
N GLY A 209 -11.28 2.48 0.20
CA GLY A 209 -9.98 2.08 0.78
C GLY A 209 -9.99 1.87 2.29
N ILE A 210 -11.17 1.74 2.90
CA ILE A 210 -11.32 1.44 4.33
C ILE A 210 -11.80 -0.01 4.48
N TYR A 211 -10.89 -0.89 4.85
CA TYR A 211 -11.17 -2.31 5.08
C TYR A 211 -11.43 -2.53 6.57
N ILE A 212 -12.52 -3.18 6.93
CA ILE A 212 -12.95 -3.33 8.33
C ILE A 212 -13.12 -4.81 8.64
N VAL A 213 -12.07 -5.41 9.20
CA VAL A 213 -12.07 -6.83 9.58
C VAL A 213 -13.03 -7.06 10.76
N ASP A 214 -13.87 -8.10 10.68
CA ASP A 214 -14.71 -8.46 11.82
C ASP A 214 -13.86 -9.14 12.91
N ARG A 215 -13.78 -8.54 14.09
CA ARG A 215 -13.11 -9.14 15.26
C ARG A 215 -14.07 -9.33 16.43
N ARG A 216 -15.33 -8.95 16.27
CA ARG A 216 -16.36 -8.93 17.30
C ARG A 216 -17.26 -10.16 17.22
N ASN A 217 -17.61 -10.59 16.01
CA ASN A 217 -18.63 -11.61 15.77
C ASN A 217 -18.06 -12.90 15.17
N GLN A 218 -16.74 -13.04 15.09
CA GLN A 218 -16.09 -14.23 14.56
C GLN A 218 -14.84 -14.63 15.35
N SER A 219 -14.34 -15.83 15.08
CA SER A 219 -13.16 -16.38 15.76
C SER A 219 -11.90 -15.59 15.42
N SER A 220 -10.87 -15.72 16.26
CA SER A 220 -9.56 -15.13 15.97
C SER A 220 -8.94 -15.66 14.68
N GLU A 221 -9.19 -16.94 14.37
CA GLU A 221 -8.67 -17.58 13.18
C GLU A 221 -9.34 -17.05 11.90
N ASP A 222 -10.67 -16.91 11.93
CA ASP A 222 -11.41 -16.34 10.80
C ASP A 222 -11.05 -14.87 10.57
N SER A 223 -10.85 -14.10 11.65
CA SER A 223 -10.37 -12.71 11.58
C SER A 223 -9.00 -12.60 10.90
N VAL A 224 -8.09 -13.54 11.18
CA VAL A 224 -6.76 -13.54 10.56
C VAL A 224 -6.86 -13.95 9.09
N ARG A 225 -7.76 -14.88 8.74
CA ARG A 225 -8.01 -15.28 7.35
C ARG A 225 -8.61 -14.14 6.52
N GLU A 226 -9.58 -13.42 7.08
CA GLU A 226 -10.15 -12.22 6.47
C GLU A 226 -9.07 -11.15 6.24
N LEU A 227 -8.28 -10.83 7.27
CA LEU A 227 -7.16 -9.89 7.14
C LEU A 227 -6.18 -10.29 6.03
N ALA A 228 -5.78 -11.57 5.97
CA ALA A 228 -4.87 -12.06 4.96
C ALA A 228 -5.48 -11.96 3.55
N ARG A 229 -6.79 -12.19 3.42
CA ARG A 229 -7.53 -12.04 2.17
C ARG A 229 -7.60 -10.59 1.71
N ASP A 230 -7.96 -9.67 2.60
CA ASP A 230 -8.00 -8.23 2.28
C ASP A 230 -6.64 -7.73 1.78
N MET A 231 -5.55 -8.16 2.44
CA MET A 231 -4.20 -7.85 1.98
C MET A 231 -3.89 -8.49 0.61
N PHE A 232 -4.28 -9.75 0.38
CA PHE A 232 -4.06 -10.43 -0.88
C PHE A 232 -4.81 -9.75 -2.03
N ASP A 233 -6.10 -9.46 -1.85
CA ASP A 233 -6.93 -8.77 -2.83
C ASP A 233 -6.35 -7.38 -3.18
N PHE A 234 -5.80 -6.67 -2.18
CA PHE A 234 -5.07 -5.42 -2.41
C PHE A 234 -3.82 -5.61 -3.28
N THR A 235 -3.06 -6.71 -3.10
CA THR A 235 -1.88 -7.00 -3.96
C THR A 235 -2.26 -7.29 -5.42
N CYS A 236 -3.49 -7.70 -5.69
CA CYS A 236 -4.00 -7.93 -7.04
C CYS A 236 -4.41 -6.65 -7.78
N LEU A 237 -4.51 -5.51 -7.10
CA LEU A 237 -4.86 -4.24 -7.73
C LEU A 237 -3.76 -3.74 -8.66
N SER A 238 -4.13 -3.21 -9.83
CA SER A 238 -3.21 -2.52 -10.72
C SER A 238 -2.76 -1.17 -10.14
N ARG A 239 -1.67 -0.59 -10.68
CA ARG A 239 -1.21 0.74 -10.28
C ARG A 239 -2.33 1.80 -10.44
N ARG A 240 -3.07 1.77 -11.55
CA ARG A 240 -4.20 2.68 -11.79
C ARG A 240 -5.31 2.51 -10.75
N GLN A 241 -5.67 1.27 -10.42
CA GLN A 241 -6.68 0.99 -9.39
C GLN A 241 -6.25 1.49 -8.01
N ARG A 242 -4.97 1.31 -7.64
CA ARG A 242 -4.41 1.84 -6.38
C ARG A 242 -4.47 3.37 -6.32
N ILE A 243 -4.10 4.07 -7.40
CA ILE A 243 -4.20 5.54 -7.48
C ILE A 243 -5.65 5.99 -7.29
N ILE A 244 -6.60 5.37 -7.99
CA ILE A 244 -8.02 5.69 -7.85
C ILE A 244 -8.49 5.47 -6.42
N GLN A 245 -8.09 4.37 -5.78
CA GLN A 245 -8.47 4.08 -4.40
C GLN A 245 -7.88 5.11 -3.42
N ARG A 246 -6.62 5.55 -3.60
CA ARG A 246 -6.01 6.63 -2.80
C ARG A 246 -6.79 7.94 -2.90
N ASN A 247 -7.14 8.36 -4.12
CA ASN A 247 -7.94 9.57 -4.36
C ASN A 247 -9.33 9.47 -3.72
N ARG A 248 -9.94 8.27 -3.69
CA ARG A 248 -11.19 8.05 -2.96
C ARG A 248 -11.00 8.12 -1.46
N THR A 249 -9.93 7.52 -0.94
CA THR A 249 -9.60 7.53 0.49
C THR A 249 -9.44 8.96 1.00
N GLU A 250 -8.71 9.80 0.27
CA GLU A 250 -8.47 11.21 0.62
C GLU A 250 -9.78 12.01 0.74
N ARG A 251 -10.79 11.74 -0.10
CA ARG A 251 -12.11 12.41 -0.02
C ARG A 251 -12.83 12.17 1.30
N LEU A 252 -12.48 11.12 2.04
CA LEU A 252 -13.04 10.87 3.37
C LEU A 252 -12.39 11.74 4.46
N SER A 253 -11.32 12.49 4.16
CA SER A 253 -10.66 13.37 5.12
C SER A 253 -11.60 14.42 5.69
N GLU A 254 -12.53 14.96 4.89
CA GLU A 254 -13.53 15.93 5.34
C GLU A 254 -14.40 15.38 6.49
N LEU A 255 -14.79 14.10 6.41
CA LEU A 255 -15.59 13.44 7.45
C LEU A 255 -14.88 13.39 8.81
N LEU A 256 -13.54 13.44 8.79
CA LEU A 256 -12.68 13.37 9.98
C LEU A 256 -12.26 14.75 10.50
N ASP A 257 -12.65 15.84 9.82
CA ASP A 257 -12.32 17.21 10.23
C ASP A 257 -13.16 17.63 11.45
N TRP A 258 -12.57 18.43 12.34
CA TRP A 258 -13.24 18.98 13.53
C TRP A 258 -14.45 19.86 13.19
N LYS A 259 -14.52 20.43 11.98
CA LYS A 259 -15.72 21.12 11.47
C LYS A 259 -16.93 20.21 11.47
N TYR A 260 -16.75 18.93 11.11
CA TYR A 260 -17.78 17.90 11.14
C TYR A 260 -17.91 17.27 12.53
N LEU A 261 -16.82 16.76 13.10
CA LEU A 261 -16.86 16.04 14.38
C LEU A 261 -17.24 16.93 15.58
N GLY A 262 -17.00 18.23 15.49
CA GLY A 262 -17.34 19.20 16.53
C GLY A 262 -18.84 19.33 16.80
N VAL A 263 -19.71 18.86 15.89
CA VAL A 263 -21.17 18.84 16.11
C VAL A 263 -21.55 18.00 17.33
N TYR A 264 -20.86 16.89 17.57
CA TYR A 264 -21.14 16.01 18.71
C TYR A 264 -20.80 16.68 20.04
N TYR A 265 -19.74 17.51 20.08
CA TYR A 265 -19.41 18.32 21.24
C TYR A 265 -20.45 19.42 21.50
N ARG A 266 -20.94 20.09 20.45
CA ARG A 266 -22.04 21.06 20.58
C ARG A 266 -23.29 20.38 21.13
N LYS A 267 -23.66 19.20 20.60
CA LYS A 267 -24.80 18.41 21.07
C LYS A 267 -24.67 18.00 22.53
N ALA A 268 -23.50 17.53 22.95
CA ALA A 268 -23.25 17.16 24.35
C ALA A 268 -23.45 18.36 25.29
N ARG A 269 -22.97 19.55 24.92
CA ARG A 269 -23.17 20.78 25.71
C ARG A 269 -24.64 21.21 25.76
N ILE A 270 -25.33 21.18 24.63
CA ILE A 270 -26.77 21.49 24.56
C ILE A 270 -27.56 20.51 25.44
N MET A 271 -27.28 19.21 25.36
CA MET A 271 -27.94 18.19 26.18
C MET A 271 -27.67 18.36 27.68
N ALA A 272 -26.44 18.76 28.05
CA ALA A 272 -26.10 19.04 29.44
C ALA A 272 -26.88 20.26 29.97
N LEU A 273 -26.97 21.34 29.18
CA LEU A 273 -27.76 22.52 29.53
C LEU A 273 -29.25 22.20 29.61
N ALA A 274 -29.81 21.44 28.66
CA ALA A 274 -31.22 21.05 28.66
C ALA A 274 -31.61 20.22 29.88
N ARG A 275 -30.69 19.37 30.37
CA ARG A 275 -30.92 18.58 31.59
C ARG A 275 -30.70 19.38 32.87
N GLY A 276 -29.76 20.31 32.89
CA GLY A 276 -29.42 21.12 34.07
C GLY A 276 -30.33 22.33 34.27
N HIS A 277 -30.84 22.90 33.17
CA HIS A 277 -31.65 24.11 33.12
C HIS A 277 -32.80 23.97 32.11
N PRO A 278 -33.79 23.08 32.37
CA PRO A 278 -34.91 22.86 31.45
C PRO A 278 -35.69 24.14 31.13
N GLU A 279 -35.72 25.11 32.04
CA GLU A 279 -36.39 26.41 31.87
C GLU A 279 -35.83 27.26 30.72
N LEU A 280 -34.59 27.00 30.30
CA LEU A 280 -33.94 27.73 29.21
C LEU A 280 -34.24 27.15 27.82
N PHE A 281 -34.89 25.99 27.75
CA PHE A 281 -35.20 25.29 26.51
C PHE A 281 -36.72 25.27 26.30
N THR A 282 -37.22 26.12 25.40
CA THR A 282 -38.61 26.09 24.95
C THR A 282 -38.78 25.03 23.84
N ASP A 283 -40.01 24.51 23.67
CA ASP A 283 -40.36 23.45 22.71
C ASP A 283 -39.93 23.75 21.24
N GLU A 284 -39.61 25.01 20.91
CA GLU A 284 -39.18 25.43 19.57
C GLU A 284 -37.70 25.12 19.25
N MET A 285 -36.90 24.65 20.22
CA MET A 285 -35.48 24.36 20.02
C MET A 285 -35.16 22.89 19.64
N GLU A 286 -36.17 22.03 19.50
CA GLU A 286 -35.96 20.57 19.42
C GLU A 286 -35.58 20.01 18.03
N GLU A 287 -35.72 20.75 16.93
CA GLU A 287 -35.56 20.15 15.60
C GLU A 287 -34.42 20.75 14.77
N GLN A 288 -33.19 20.32 15.06
CA GLN A 288 -32.14 20.27 14.03
C GLN A 288 -32.04 18.82 13.54
N PRO A 289 -32.27 18.53 12.24
CA PRO A 289 -32.12 17.19 11.71
C PRO A 289 -30.66 16.75 11.88
N THR A 290 -30.47 15.69 12.66
CA THR A 290 -29.18 15.25 13.20
C THR A 290 -28.55 14.09 12.45
N SER A 291 -29.23 13.54 11.44
CA SER A 291 -28.69 12.43 10.65
C SER A 291 -27.67 12.96 9.65
N ILE A 292 -26.38 12.71 9.92
CA ILE A 292 -25.36 12.82 8.88
C ILE A 292 -25.71 11.76 7.83
N SER A 293 -26.10 12.21 6.62
CA SER A 293 -26.37 11.30 5.52
C SER A 293 -25.14 10.47 5.23
N LYS A 294 -25.32 9.15 5.10
CA LYS A 294 -24.21 8.25 4.82
C LYS A 294 -23.55 8.62 3.49
N VAL A 295 -22.22 8.59 3.47
CA VAL A 295 -21.45 8.80 2.24
C VAL A 295 -21.88 7.73 1.23
N PRO A 296 -22.38 8.14 0.04
CA PRO A 296 -22.84 7.21 -0.98
C PRO A 296 -21.66 6.48 -1.63
N LYS A 297 -21.93 5.55 -2.54
CA LYS A 297 -20.87 4.87 -3.30
C LYS A 297 -20.12 5.87 -4.20
N PRO A 298 -18.81 5.68 -4.47
CA PRO A 298 -18.08 6.57 -5.35
C PRO A 298 -18.63 6.52 -6.77
N ALA A 299 -18.85 7.68 -7.41
CA ALA A 299 -19.36 7.77 -8.78
C ALA A 299 -18.47 7.05 -9.82
N SER A 300 -17.17 6.92 -9.54
CA SER A 300 -16.21 6.22 -10.42
C SER A 300 -16.22 4.70 -10.25
N MET A 301 -17.07 4.14 -9.39
CA MET A 301 -17.21 2.70 -9.27
C MET A 301 -18.16 2.20 -10.35
N PRO A 302 -17.79 1.19 -11.15
CA PRO A 302 -18.70 0.64 -12.14
C PRO A 302 -19.98 0.14 -11.45
N PRO A 303 -21.16 0.35 -12.05
CA PRO A 303 -22.39 -0.17 -11.49
C PRO A 303 -22.26 -1.69 -11.33
N SER A 304 -22.66 -2.21 -10.18
CA SER A 304 -22.75 -3.67 -9.97
C SER A 304 -23.55 -4.28 -11.12
N PRO A 305 -23.21 -5.48 -11.63
CA PRO A 305 -23.97 -6.09 -12.72
C PRO A 305 -25.40 -6.28 -12.24
N SER A 306 -26.28 -5.38 -12.67
CA SER A 306 -27.71 -5.53 -12.47
C SER A 306 -28.17 -6.62 -13.42
N MET A 307 -28.92 -7.58 -12.90
CA MET A 307 -29.65 -8.54 -13.70
C MET A 307 -30.37 -7.79 -14.82
N SER A 308 -30.00 -8.14 -16.05
CA SER A 308 -30.45 -7.53 -17.30
C SER A 308 -31.94 -7.20 -17.27
N ARG A 309 -32.27 -5.92 -17.23
CA ARG A 309 -33.50 -5.42 -17.83
C ARG A 309 -33.08 -4.58 -19.03
N SER A 310 -33.42 -5.10 -20.21
CA SER A 310 -33.33 -4.41 -21.47
C SER A 310 -34.05 -3.07 -21.39
N SER A 311 -33.32 -1.98 -21.51
CA SER A 311 -33.87 -0.66 -21.82
C SER A 311 -33.07 -0.09 -22.99
N THR A 312 -33.77 0.05 -24.11
CA THR A 312 -33.36 0.70 -25.36
C THR A 312 -32.66 2.04 -25.08
N PRO A 313 -31.63 2.44 -25.83
CA PRO A 313 -30.97 3.72 -25.59
C PRO A 313 -31.91 4.87 -25.99
N ALA A 314 -32.07 5.84 -25.10
CA ALA A 314 -32.65 7.13 -25.43
C ALA A 314 -31.56 8.00 -26.08
N HIS A 315 -31.89 8.58 -27.23
CA HIS A 315 -31.13 9.66 -27.87
C HIS A 315 -31.10 10.89 -26.96
N SER A 316 -29.93 11.48 -26.78
CA SER A 316 -29.81 12.92 -26.50
C SER A 316 -28.49 13.44 -27.05
N ASP A 317 -28.63 14.24 -28.11
CA ASP A 317 -27.61 15.12 -28.67
C ASP A 317 -27.18 16.14 -27.62
N VAL A 318 -25.88 16.25 -27.36
CA VAL A 318 -25.21 17.52 -27.03
C VAL A 318 -23.77 17.40 -27.53
N GLU A 319 -23.45 18.16 -28.57
CA GLU A 319 -22.10 18.52 -28.96
C GLU A 319 -21.55 19.48 -27.89
N ASP A 320 -20.35 19.20 -27.40
CA ASP A 320 -19.37 20.25 -27.07
C ASP A 320 -17.98 19.62 -27.08
N ASP A 321 -17.21 20.06 -28.07
CA ASP A 321 -15.78 19.86 -28.23
C ASP A 321 -15.03 20.47 -27.03
N ASP A 322 -14.07 19.73 -26.48
CA ASP A 322 -12.79 20.34 -26.14
C ASP A 322 -11.69 19.28 -26.13
N ASP A 323 -10.69 19.60 -26.95
CA ASP A 323 -9.48 18.91 -27.33
C ASP A 323 -8.49 18.88 -26.16
N ASP A 324 -7.96 17.72 -25.79
CA ASP A 324 -6.59 17.66 -25.29
C ASP A 324 -5.99 16.25 -25.28
N SER A 325 -4.88 16.16 -26.02
CA SER A 325 -3.73 15.28 -25.86
C SER A 325 -3.79 13.85 -26.41
N HIS A 326 -3.09 13.72 -27.54
CA HIS A 326 -2.48 12.52 -28.10
C HIS A 326 -1.86 11.59 -27.04
N ASP A 327 -2.28 10.33 -27.04
CA ASP A 327 -1.36 9.21 -26.77
C ASP A 327 -1.80 7.93 -27.54
N SER A 328 -0.87 7.50 -28.39
CA SER A 328 -0.64 6.17 -28.99
C SER A 328 -1.77 5.39 -29.68
N GLU A 329 -1.76 5.40 -31.02
CA GLU A 329 -2.36 4.35 -31.87
C GLU A 329 -1.79 2.94 -31.59
N GLU A 330 -0.59 2.84 -31.01
CA GLU A 330 0.03 1.57 -30.58
C GLU A 330 -0.76 0.83 -29.47
N GLU A 331 -1.47 1.53 -28.57
CA GLU A 331 -2.28 0.89 -27.52
C GLU A 331 -3.59 0.26 -28.04
N ARG A 332 -4.08 0.71 -29.20
CA ARG A 332 -5.29 0.14 -29.83
C ARG A 332 -5.01 -1.21 -30.51
N GLU A 333 -3.79 -1.42 -31.01
CA GLU A 333 -3.43 -2.66 -31.69
C GLU A 333 -3.30 -3.84 -30.70
N GLU A 334 -2.80 -3.61 -29.48
CA GLU A 334 -2.70 -4.64 -28.44
C GLU A 334 -4.06 -5.17 -27.96
N LEU A 335 -5.12 -4.35 -28.05
CA LEU A 335 -6.49 -4.72 -27.69
C LEU A 335 -7.21 -5.50 -28.79
N SER A 336 -6.76 -5.41 -30.04
CA SER A 336 -7.35 -6.12 -31.18
C SER A 336 -6.92 -7.60 -31.26
N HIS A 337 -5.75 -7.94 -30.70
CA HIS A 337 -5.17 -9.28 -30.81
C HIS A 337 -5.61 -10.30 -29.75
N ARG A 338 -6.45 -9.91 -28.77
CA ARG A 338 -6.88 -10.83 -27.69
C ARG A 338 -8.34 -11.32 -27.77
N THR A 339 -9.05 -11.04 -28.86
CA THR A 339 -10.47 -11.44 -28.94
C THR A 339 -10.86 -12.01 -30.31
N THR A 340 -10.42 -13.23 -30.61
CA THR A 340 -11.14 -14.12 -31.53
C THR A 340 -11.06 -15.57 -31.04
N PRO A 341 -12.19 -16.31 -30.90
CA PRO A 341 -12.17 -17.75 -30.77
C PRO A 341 -12.10 -18.37 -32.17
N SER A 342 -11.00 -19.08 -32.48
CA SER A 342 -10.88 -19.83 -33.72
C SER A 342 -11.70 -21.13 -33.63
N ASN A 343 -12.76 -21.20 -34.45
CA ASN A 343 -13.34 -22.47 -34.88
C ASN A 343 -12.32 -23.20 -35.77
N GLY A 344 -11.94 -24.41 -35.39
CA GLY A 344 -11.01 -25.25 -36.16
C GLY A 344 -11.44 -26.71 -36.12
N SER A 345 -11.89 -27.20 -37.27
CA SER A 345 -12.34 -28.55 -37.57
C SER A 345 -11.34 -29.66 -37.24
N ILE A 346 -11.94 -30.82 -36.97
CA ILE A 346 -11.40 -32.18 -36.95
C ILE A 346 -10.55 -32.46 -38.20
N ASP A 347 -9.30 -32.89 -38.03
CA ASP A 347 -8.80 -34.06 -38.77
C ASP A 347 -7.64 -34.76 -38.05
N GLY A 348 -7.67 -36.08 -38.07
CA GLY A 348 -6.77 -36.94 -37.31
C GLY A 348 -5.47 -37.25 -38.03
N ARG A 349 -4.40 -37.48 -37.24
CA ARG A 349 -3.51 -38.66 -37.32
C ARG A 349 -2.43 -38.55 -36.24
N GLY A 350 -2.27 -39.64 -35.49
CA GLY A 350 -1.50 -39.67 -34.26
C GLY A 350 0.01 -39.74 -34.41
N LYS A 351 0.66 -39.59 -33.25
CA LYS A 351 1.81 -40.36 -32.74
C LYS A 351 2.22 -39.75 -31.39
N SER A 352 2.09 -40.51 -30.31
CA SER A 352 2.93 -40.39 -29.10
C SER A 352 4.38 -40.82 -29.44
N PRO A 353 5.40 -40.72 -28.55
CA PRO A 353 5.41 -40.27 -27.15
C PRO A 353 6.62 -39.36 -26.78
N ILE A 354 6.74 -38.96 -25.50
CA ILE A 354 7.93 -39.14 -24.61
C ILE A 354 8.07 -38.00 -23.58
N PHE A 355 8.10 -38.41 -22.32
CA PHE A 355 8.48 -37.69 -21.09
C PHE A 355 9.91 -37.14 -21.13
N LYS A 356 10.17 -36.03 -20.41
CA LYS A 356 11.32 -35.94 -19.48
C LYS A 356 11.20 -34.75 -18.51
N VAL A 357 11.17 -35.13 -17.23
CA VAL A 357 11.53 -34.48 -15.94
C VAL A 357 11.17 -33.01 -15.75
#